data_AF-X1F484-F1
#
_entry.id   AF-X1F484-F1
#
_cell.length_a   1.000
_cell.length_b   1.000
_cell.length_c   1.000
_cell.angle_alpha   90.00
_cell.angle_beta   90.00
_cell.angle_gamma   90.00
#
_symmetry.space_group_name_H-M   'P 1'
#
loop_
_entity.id
_entity.type
_entity.pdbx_description
1 polymer ?
#
loop_
_entity_poly.entity_id
_entity_poly.type
_entity_poly.pdbx_seq_one_letter_code
_entity_poly.pdbx_strand_id
1 'polypeptide(L)'
;NRYASKEKVFFASFNDAADDFFTTQIAEEVEEKAKSEHEKEVGKYERILKEQLDALRRFQLKEAESIKKGELIYARYTEIEEILREMDKKRKVVSLTLPDTDVQLEIDTSVSLHKNAGAYYEKAKVFRKKREGVERAIDTTKEKIRTEKAKEVRVEDSLMPKRKEVKREKEEWYERFRWFETSDGFLVIGGKDATTNEIVVKKYMDVNDLFFHTQAEGAPAVIAKTAGKDVFDASLREIAQFAASYSNLLNYFICS
;
A
#
# COMPACT_ATOMS: atom_id res chain seq x y z
N ASN A 1 -0.55 23.61 25.05
CA ASN A 1 0.35 22.51 25.45
C ASN A 1 0.49 21.56 24.25
N ARG A 2 1.56 21.68 23.44
CA ARG A 2 1.64 21.18 22.04
C ARG A 2 1.78 19.65 21.90
N TYR A 3 1.85 18.94 23.03
CA TYR A 3 2.12 17.49 23.10
C TYR A 3 1.06 16.72 23.91
N ALA A 4 -0.02 17.38 24.36
CA ALA A 4 -1.01 16.78 25.24
C ALA A 4 -1.83 15.64 24.58
N SER A 5 -1.91 15.62 23.25
CA SER A 5 -2.67 14.63 22.47
C SER A 5 -1.80 13.60 21.75
N LYS A 6 -0.48 13.58 21.99
CA LYS A 6 0.43 12.62 21.33
C LYS A 6 0.65 11.40 22.22
N GLU A 7 0.74 10.23 21.58
CA GLU A 7 1.03 8.96 22.24
C GLU A 7 2.45 9.01 22.86
N LYS A 8 2.57 8.63 24.13
CA LYS A 8 3.84 8.65 24.86
C LYS A 8 4.46 7.26 24.82
N VAL A 9 5.71 7.19 24.39
CA VAL A 9 6.51 5.96 24.41
C VAL A 9 7.55 6.08 25.51
N PHE A 10 7.69 5.04 26.34
CA PHE A 10 8.65 4.98 27.44
C PHE A 10 9.78 4.02 27.09
N PHE A 11 11.01 4.41 27.41
CA PHE A 11 12.23 3.65 27.14
C PHE A 11 12.99 3.37 28.44
N ALA A 12 13.75 2.29 28.47
CA ALA A 12 14.50 1.86 29.66
C ALA A 12 15.69 2.80 29.97
N SER A 13 16.29 3.40 28.94
CA SER A 13 17.37 4.38 29.10
C SER A 13 17.26 5.54 28.10
N PHE A 14 17.99 6.62 28.36
CA PHE A 14 18.12 7.74 27.44
C PHE A 14 18.74 7.31 26.11
N ASN A 15 19.74 6.43 26.13
CA ASN A 15 20.39 5.95 24.91
C ASN A 15 19.41 5.17 24.03
N ASP A 16 18.53 4.35 24.63
CA ASP A 16 17.51 3.62 23.88
C ASP A 16 16.51 4.58 23.19
N ALA A 17 16.12 5.65 23.89
CA ALA A 17 15.25 6.69 23.33
C ALA A 17 15.93 7.49 22.21
N ALA A 18 17.22 7.79 22.37
CA ALA A 18 18.01 8.51 21.37
C ALA A 18 18.23 7.64 20.12
N ASP A 19 18.59 6.36 20.30
CA ASP A 19 18.81 5.41 19.21
C ASP A 19 17.51 5.20 18.42
N ASP A 20 16.36 5.02 19.07
CA ASP A 20 15.06 4.89 18.39
C ASP A 20 14.69 6.15 17.61
N PHE A 21 14.88 7.33 18.22
CA PHE A 21 14.59 8.61 17.59
C PHE A 21 15.45 8.85 16.33
N PHE A 22 16.77 8.68 16.43
CA PHE A 22 17.67 8.90 15.30
C PHE A 22 17.53 7.80 14.24
N THR A 23 17.30 6.55 14.64
CA THR A 23 17.05 5.45 13.68
C THR A 23 15.77 5.71 12.88
N THR A 24 14.71 6.19 13.54
CA THR A 24 13.45 6.54 12.86
C THR A 24 13.65 7.71 11.90
N GLN A 25 14.34 8.78 12.33
CA GLN A 25 14.64 9.91 11.45
C GLN A 25 15.48 9.51 10.23
N ILE A 26 16.50 8.66 10.42
CA ILE A 26 17.33 8.16 9.31
C ILE A 26 16.48 7.30 8.36
N ALA A 27 15.61 6.44 8.90
CA ALA A 27 14.71 5.62 8.09
C ALA A 27 13.73 6.47 7.27
N GLU A 28 13.11 7.49 7.89
CA GLU A 28 12.23 8.45 7.22
C GLU A 28 12.97 9.21 6.10
N GLU A 29 14.19 9.68 6.35
CA GLU A 29 14.99 10.41 5.35
C GLU A 29 15.40 9.51 4.17
N VAL A 30 15.77 8.25 4.43
CA VAL A 30 16.08 7.27 3.38
C VAL A 30 14.83 6.94 2.57
N GLU A 31 13.68 6.82 3.21
CA GLU A 31 12.39 6.56 2.54
C GLU A 31 11.98 7.74 1.65
N GLU A 32 12.08 8.97 2.15
CA GLU A 32 11.75 10.17 1.37
C GLU A 32 12.66 10.32 0.15
N LYS A 33 13.96 10.01 0.31
CA LYS A 33 14.91 9.95 -0.82
C LYS A 33 14.52 8.88 -1.84
N ALA A 34 14.18 7.66 -1.38
CA ALA A 34 13.77 6.58 -2.26
C ALA A 34 12.48 6.90 -3.03
N LYS A 35 11.47 7.48 -2.36
CA LYS A 35 10.23 7.97 -2.99
C LYS A 35 10.51 9.06 -4.02
N SER A 36 11.35 10.04 -3.67
CA SER A 36 11.75 11.11 -4.60
C SER A 36 12.49 10.58 -5.84
N GLU A 37 13.40 9.62 -5.67
CA GLU A 37 14.10 8.97 -6.79
C GLU A 37 13.14 8.19 -7.68
N HIS A 38 12.19 7.46 -7.07
CA HIS A 38 11.17 6.72 -7.77
C HIS A 38 10.26 7.62 -8.61
N GLU A 39 9.74 8.71 -8.02
CA GLU A 39 8.89 9.68 -8.70
C GLU A 39 9.61 10.32 -9.90
N LYS A 40 10.91 10.63 -9.74
CA LYS A 40 11.75 11.12 -10.85
C LYS A 40 11.85 10.09 -11.97
N GLU A 41 12.04 8.82 -11.64
CA GLU A 41 12.17 7.74 -12.63
C GLU A 41 10.86 7.51 -13.39
N VAL A 42 9.73 7.47 -12.68
CA VAL A 42 8.39 7.43 -13.29
C VAL A 42 8.18 8.64 -14.21
N GLY A 43 8.54 9.84 -13.75
CA GLY A 43 8.42 11.07 -14.53
C GLY A 43 9.24 11.05 -15.83
N LYS A 44 10.40 10.37 -15.87
CA LYS A 44 11.16 10.17 -17.12
C LYS A 44 10.37 9.33 -18.11
N TYR A 45 9.78 8.22 -17.69
CA TYR A 45 8.99 7.36 -18.57
C TYR A 45 7.70 8.04 -19.05
N GLU A 46 7.06 8.85 -18.21
CA GLU A 46 5.87 9.62 -18.60
C GLU A 46 6.20 10.67 -19.69
N ARG A 47 7.36 11.33 -19.62
CA ARG A 47 7.83 12.23 -20.68
C ARG A 47 8.05 11.48 -21.99
N ILE A 48 8.73 10.33 -21.94
CA ILE A 48 8.94 9.47 -23.11
C ILE A 48 7.61 9.02 -23.71
N LEU A 49 6.65 8.60 -22.88
CA LEU A 49 5.32 8.18 -23.31
C LEU A 49 4.59 9.32 -24.03
N LYS A 50 4.68 10.55 -23.51
CA LYS A 50 4.09 11.73 -24.16
C LYS A 50 4.67 11.97 -25.55
N GLU A 51 5.99 11.90 -25.70
CA GLU A 51 6.67 12.06 -26.99
C GLU A 51 6.28 10.96 -27.99
N GLN A 52 6.16 9.71 -27.52
CA GLN A 52 5.70 8.58 -28.33
C GLN A 52 4.24 8.77 -28.80
N LEU A 53 3.34 9.24 -27.93
CA LEU A 53 1.95 9.55 -28.30
C LEU A 53 1.87 10.69 -29.32
N ASP A 54 2.73 11.70 -29.21
CA ASP A 54 2.82 12.79 -30.20
C ASP A 54 3.40 12.29 -31.54
N ALA A 55 4.38 11.38 -31.50
CA ALA A 55 4.87 10.69 -32.69
C ALA A 55 3.77 9.86 -33.36
N LEU A 56 2.98 9.12 -32.57
CA LEU A 56 1.85 8.32 -33.04
C LEU A 56 0.84 9.18 -33.79
N ARG A 57 0.41 10.30 -33.18
CA ARG A 57 -0.51 11.26 -33.79
C ARG A 57 0.05 11.83 -35.10
N ARG A 58 1.33 12.20 -35.12
CA ARG A 58 1.99 12.70 -36.34
C ARG A 58 2.01 11.66 -37.46
N PHE A 59 2.24 10.38 -37.15
CA PHE A 59 2.20 9.33 -38.17
C PHE A 59 0.79 9.03 -38.65
N GLN A 60 -0.21 9.04 -37.77
CA GLN A 60 -1.62 8.90 -38.14
C GLN A 60 -2.09 10.01 -39.09
N LEU A 61 -1.75 11.27 -38.78
CA LEU A 61 -2.07 12.41 -39.64
C LEU A 61 -1.43 12.25 -41.03
N LYS A 62 -0.14 11.89 -41.09
CA LYS A 62 0.57 11.69 -42.37
C LYS A 62 0.05 10.50 -43.17
N GLU A 63 -0.34 9.41 -42.50
CA GLU A 63 -0.97 8.26 -43.15
C GLU A 63 -2.31 8.69 -43.78
N ALA A 64 -3.18 9.34 -43.00
CA ALA A 64 -4.47 9.81 -43.47
C ALA A 64 -4.35 10.83 -44.61
N GLU A 65 -3.40 11.78 -44.50
CA GLU A 65 -3.12 12.75 -45.55
C GLU A 65 -2.66 12.06 -46.84
N SER A 66 -1.78 11.06 -46.73
CA SER A 66 -1.30 10.31 -47.89
C SER A 66 -2.44 9.52 -48.56
N ILE A 67 -3.31 8.87 -47.78
CA ILE A 67 -4.49 8.17 -48.30
C ILE A 67 -5.42 9.14 -49.02
N LYS A 68 -5.74 10.27 -48.36
CA LYS A 68 -6.61 11.31 -48.92
C LYS A 68 -6.07 11.85 -50.24
N LYS A 69 -4.76 12.08 -50.34
CA LYS A 69 -4.11 12.52 -51.60
C LYS A 69 -4.23 11.47 -52.71
N GLY A 70 -4.02 10.19 -52.38
CA GLY A 70 -4.19 9.10 -53.33
C GLY A 70 -5.63 8.96 -53.83
N GLU A 71 -6.60 9.04 -52.92
CA GLU A 71 -8.03 8.99 -53.23
C GLU A 71 -8.48 10.18 -54.08
N LEU A 72 -7.97 11.38 -53.78
CA LEU A 72 -8.28 12.59 -54.54
C LEU A 72 -7.82 12.48 -56.00
N ILE A 73 -6.64 11.89 -56.24
CA ILE A 73 -6.14 11.65 -57.60
C ILE A 73 -7.05 10.69 -58.37
N TYR A 74 -7.56 9.64 -57.71
CA TYR A 74 -8.50 8.72 -58.35
C TYR A 74 -9.88 9.34 -58.58
N ALA A 75 -10.40 10.08 -57.59
CA ALA A 75 -11.72 10.68 -57.65
C ALA A 75 -11.83 11.75 -58.74
N ARG A 76 -10.76 12.52 -58.97
CA ARG A 76 -10.71 13.62 -59.94
C ARG A 76 -9.69 13.36 -61.05
N TYR A 77 -9.58 12.11 -61.47
CA TYR A 77 -8.55 11.67 -62.42
C TYR A 77 -8.58 12.46 -63.73
N THR A 78 -9.77 12.60 -64.35
CA THR A 78 -9.94 13.28 -65.64
C THR A 78 -9.58 14.76 -65.57
N GLU A 79 -10.06 15.45 -64.53
CA GLU A 79 -9.77 16.87 -64.29
C GLU A 79 -8.26 17.11 -64.15
N ILE A 80 -7.59 16.28 -63.35
CA ILE A 80 -6.13 16.36 -63.17
C ILE A 80 -5.40 16.07 -64.49
N GLU A 81 -5.86 15.09 -65.27
CA GLU A 81 -5.23 14.76 -66.55
C GLU A 81 -5.33 15.90 -67.57
N GLU A 82 -6.49 16.57 -67.65
CA GLU A 82 -6.69 17.75 -68.51
C GLU A 82 -5.77 18.89 -68.12
N ILE A 83 -5.71 19.23 -66.82
CA ILE A 83 -4.81 20.28 -66.32
C ILE A 83 -3.35 19.94 -66.65
N LEU A 84 -2.93 18.67 -66.48
CA LEU A 84 -1.56 18.25 -66.80
C LEU A 84 -1.23 18.23 -68.30
N ARG A 85 -2.23 18.17 -69.18
CA ARG A 85 -2.04 18.29 -70.64
C ARG A 85 -1.81 19.74 -71.05
N GLU A 86 -2.48 20.69 -70.40
CA GLU A 86 -2.34 22.12 -70.66
C GLU A 86 -1.08 22.73 -70.04
N MET A 87 -0.52 22.08 -69.01
CA MET A 87 0.69 22.53 -68.33
C MET A 87 1.99 22.21 -69.10
N ASP A 88 2.88 23.20 -69.20
CA ASP A 88 4.21 23.06 -69.77
C ASP A 88 5.13 22.21 -68.84
N LYS A 89 5.46 20.99 -69.26
CA LYS A 89 6.14 19.94 -68.45
C LYS A 89 7.63 20.18 -68.19
N LYS A 90 8.05 21.44 -68.06
CA LYS A 90 9.46 21.82 -67.78
C LYS A 90 9.97 21.31 -66.43
N ARG A 91 9.08 21.09 -65.45
CA ARG A 91 9.41 20.55 -64.13
C ARG A 91 8.96 19.10 -64.03
N LYS A 92 9.85 18.26 -63.50
CA LYS A 92 9.59 16.84 -63.25
C LYS A 92 8.48 16.63 -62.21
N VAL A 93 8.42 17.48 -61.18
CA VAL A 93 7.40 17.42 -60.13
C VAL A 93 6.63 18.73 -60.10
N VAL A 94 5.30 18.63 -60.11
CA VAL A 94 4.37 19.75 -60.09
C VAL A 94 3.50 19.66 -58.83
N SER A 95 3.36 20.78 -58.13
CA SER A 95 2.40 20.94 -57.02
C SER A 95 1.08 21.47 -57.56
N LEU A 96 0.04 20.65 -57.50
CA LEU A 96 -1.31 20.97 -57.98
C LEU A 96 -2.25 21.12 -56.77
N THR A 97 -3.06 22.17 -56.77
CA THR A 97 -4.13 22.38 -55.79
C THR A 97 -5.44 22.39 -56.57
N LEU A 98 -6.36 21.48 -56.25
CA LEU A 98 -7.63 21.39 -56.96
C LEU A 98 -8.62 22.43 -56.44
N PRO A 99 -9.49 22.99 -57.30
CA PRO A 99 -10.60 23.82 -56.87
C PRO A 99 -11.43 23.10 -55.79
N ASP A 100 -11.90 23.84 -54.79
CA ASP A 100 -12.68 23.31 -53.65
C ASP A 100 -11.93 22.32 -52.73
N THR A 101 -10.59 22.28 -52.81
CA THR A 101 -9.78 21.41 -51.96
C THR A 101 -8.52 22.11 -51.45
N ASP A 102 -8.36 22.23 -50.13
CA ASP A 102 -7.13 22.76 -49.49
C ASP A 102 -5.96 21.75 -49.48
N VAL A 103 -5.98 20.76 -50.37
CA VAL A 103 -4.99 19.67 -50.40
C VAL A 103 -4.03 19.88 -51.56
N GLN A 104 -2.75 20.07 -51.23
CA GLN A 104 -1.68 20.13 -52.23
C GLN A 104 -1.23 18.73 -52.64
N LEU A 105 -1.32 18.45 -53.95
CA LEU A 105 -0.87 17.21 -54.59
C LEU A 105 0.47 17.44 -55.29
N GLU A 106 1.49 16.68 -54.92
CA GLU A 106 2.73 16.59 -55.69
C GLU A 106 2.60 15.46 -56.72
N ILE A 107 2.74 15.78 -58.00
CA ILE A 107 2.59 14.84 -59.12
C ILE A 107 3.87 14.86 -59.95
N ASP A 108 4.47 13.68 -60.20
CA ASP A 108 5.57 13.54 -61.15
C ASP A 108 4.99 13.42 -62.57
N THR A 109 5.33 14.38 -63.44
CA THR A 109 4.83 14.47 -64.81
C THR A 109 5.50 13.48 -65.77
N SER A 110 6.60 12.85 -65.33
CA SER A 110 7.32 11.79 -66.08
C SER A 110 6.63 10.43 -65.97
N VAL A 111 5.63 10.31 -65.10
CA VAL A 111 5.00 9.04 -64.72
C VAL A 111 3.47 9.17 -64.80
N SER A 112 2.76 8.05 -65.00
CA SER A 112 1.29 8.06 -65.06
C SER A 112 0.64 8.48 -63.74
N LEU A 113 -0.55 9.08 -63.83
CA LEU A 113 -1.34 9.47 -62.66
C LEU A 113 -1.68 8.29 -61.74
N HIS A 114 -1.97 7.11 -62.30
CA HIS A 114 -2.19 5.90 -61.52
C HIS A 114 -1.00 5.52 -60.65
N LYS A 115 0.22 5.64 -61.19
CA LYS A 115 1.44 5.33 -60.44
C LYS A 115 1.77 6.43 -59.42
N ASN A 116 1.45 7.69 -59.71
CA ASN A 116 1.50 8.78 -58.73
C ASN A 116 0.53 8.51 -57.56
N ALA A 117 -0.72 8.14 -57.82
CA ALA A 117 -1.68 7.75 -56.79
C ALA A 117 -1.18 6.55 -55.98
N GLY A 118 -0.66 5.51 -56.66
CA GLY A 118 -0.03 4.35 -56.03
C GLY A 118 1.11 4.72 -55.09
N ALA A 119 1.94 5.69 -55.45
CA ALA A 119 3.02 6.17 -54.59
C ALA A 119 2.52 6.77 -53.27
N TYR A 120 1.36 7.44 -53.27
CA TYR A 120 0.72 7.93 -52.05
C TYR A 120 0.22 6.81 -51.14
N TYR A 121 -0.36 5.75 -51.71
CA TYR A 121 -0.75 4.56 -50.94
C TYR A 121 0.46 3.82 -50.37
N GLU A 122 1.57 3.73 -51.11
CA GLU A 122 2.82 3.16 -50.58
C GLU A 122 3.41 4.03 -49.46
N LYS A 123 3.39 5.36 -49.58
CA LYS A 123 3.74 6.28 -48.49
C LYS A 123 2.87 6.03 -47.25
N ALA A 124 1.55 5.87 -47.42
CA ALA A 124 0.64 5.54 -46.34
C ALA A 124 1.00 4.22 -45.63
N LYS A 125 1.30 3.16 -46.40
CA LYS A 125 1.77 1.86 -45.84
C LYS A 125 3.06 2.01 -45.03
N VAL A 126 4.00 2.82 -45.49
CA VAL A 126 5.24 3.10 -44.73
C VAL A 126 4.93 3.81 -43.41
N PHE A 127 4.04 4.81 -43.41
CA PHE A 127 3.62 5.47 -42.18
C PHE A 127 2.86 4.54 -41.23
N ARG A 128 2.04 3.62 -41.76
CA ARG A 128 1.38 2.57 -40.98
C ARG A 128 2.37 1.68 -40.25
N LYS A 129 3.39 1.16 -40.96
CA LYS A 129 4.46 0.35 -40.33
C LYS A 129 5.21 1.12 -39.23
N LYS A 130 5.47 2.42 -39.45
CA LYS A 130 6.07 3.29 -38.42
C LYS A 130 5.15 3.46 -37.22
N ARG A 131 3.84 3.65 -37.45
CA ARG A 131 2.81 3.74 -36.41
C ARG A 131 2.78 2.48 -35.53
N GLU A 132 2.73 1.30 -36.14
CA GLU A 132 2.77 0.00 -35.44
C GLU A 132 4.06 -0.20 -34.62
N GLY A 133 5.19 0.33 -35.10
CA GLY A 133 6.43 0.35 -34.33
C GLY A 133 6.33 1.22 -33.07
N VAL A 134 5.72 2.41 -33.20
CA VAL A 134 5.51 3.33 -32.07
C VAL A 134 4.48 2.79 -31.08
N GLU A 135 3.39 2.15 -31.54
CA GLU A 135 2.39 1.53 -30.66
C GLU A 135 3.03 0.46 -29.75
N ARG A 136 3.89 -0.41 -30.31
CA ARG A 136 4.64 -1.39 -29.50
C ARG A 136 5.57 -0.71 -28.48
N ALA A 137 6.21 0.39 -28.86
CA ALA A 137 7.06 1.16 -27.94
C ALA A 137 6.24 1.81 -26.81
N ILE A 138 5.02 2.28 -27.11
CA ILE A 138 4.09 2.82 -26.10
C ILE A 138 3.70 1.75 -25.10
N ASP A 139 3.35 0.55 -25.56
CA ASP A 139 2.90 -0.53 -24.68
C ASP A 139 4.01 -0.96 -23.71
N THR A 140 5.23 -1.15 -24.22
CA THR A 140 6.39 -1.45 -23.37
C THR A 140 6.70 -0.33 -22.37
N THR A 141 6.52 0.94 -22.76
CA THR A 141 6.73 2.09 -21.86
C THR A 141 5.65 2.16 -20.79
N LYS A 142 4.38 1.92 -21.13
CA LYS A 142 3.27 1.84 -20.16
C LYS A 142 3.47 0.72 -19.16
N GLU A 143 3.96 -0.43 -19.61
CA GLU A 143 4.25 -1.54 -18.71
C GLU A 143 5.37 -1.19 -17.73
N LYS A 144 6.44 -0.55 -18.19
CA LYS A 144 7.49 -0.03 -17.29
C LYS A 144 6.95 0.93 -16.24
N ILE A 145 6.11 1.89 -16.65
CA ILE A 145 5.45 2.83 -15.71
C ILE A 145 4.62 2.07 -14.67
N ARG A 146 3.85 1.07 -15.08
CA ARG A 146 3.04 0.24 -14.15
C ARG A 146 3.93 -0.53 -13.18
N THR A 147 5.00 -1.16 -13.67
CA THR A 147 5.91 -1.92 -12.81
C THR A 147 6.62 -1.03 -11.81
N GLU A 148 6.98 0.20 -12.20
CA GLU A 148 7.63 1.15 -11.32
C GLU A 148 6.61 1.61 -10.26
N LYS A 149 5.45 2.14 -10.64
CA LYS A 149 4.39 2.54 -9.69
C LYS A 149 3.98 1.42 -8.73
N ALA A 150 3.97 0.16 -9.17
CA ALA A 150 3.66 -0.98 -8.31
C ALA A 150 4.74 -1.25 -7.24
N LYS A 151 6.01 -0.90 -7.47
CA LYS A 151 7.06 -0.98 -6.46
C LYS A 151 6.85 0.06 -5.37
N GLU A 152 6.44 1.28 -5.74
CA GLU A 152 6.12 2.35 -4.78
C GLU A 152 5.02 1.93 -3.80
N VAL A 153 3.91 1.38 -4.33
CA VAL A 153 2.80 0.87 -3.51
C VAL A 153 3.26 -0.26 -2.58
N ARG A 154 4.14 -1.16 -3.03
CA ARG A 154 4.67 -2.23 -2.16
C ARG A 154 5.56 -1.70 -1.04
N VAL A 155 6.33 -0.67 -1.31
CA VAL A 155 7.14 0.01 -0.29
C VAL A 155 6.21 0.65 0.74
N GLU A 156 5.17 1.34 0.29
CA GLU A 156 4.19 1.98 1.18
C GLU A 156 3.36 0.97 2.01
N ASP A 157 2.89 -0.13 1.41
CA ASP A 157 2.16 -1.20 2.12
C ASP A 157 3.03 -1.95 3.14
N SER A 158 4.33 -2.11 2.87
CA SER A 158 5.28 -2.76 3.79
C SER A 158 5.68 -1.86 4.96
N LEU A 159 5.52 -0.55 4.78
CA LEU A 159 5.92 0.49 5.73
C LEU A 159 4.77 1.10 6.50
N MET A 160 3.51 0.82 6.13
CA MET A 160 2.39 0.99 7.05
C MET A 160 2.75 0.26 8.34
N PRO A 161 2.96 0.97 9.47
CA PRO A 161 3.24 0.29 10.70
C PRO A 161 1.96 -0.49 11.02
N LYS A 162 1.97 -1.81 10.79
CA LYS A 162 1.24 -2.70 11.67
C LYS A 162 1.77 -2.29 13.03
N ARG A 163 0.97 -1.50 13.77
CA ARG A 163 1.24 -1.12 15.17
C ARG A 163 1.95 -2.32 15.75
N LYS A 164 3.24 -2.17 16.10
CA LYS A 164 3.94 -3.22 16.84
C LYS A 164 3.01 -3.43 18.02
N GLU A 165 2.24 -4.52 18.00
CA GLU A 165 1.54 -4.97 19.18
C GLU A 165 2.67 -5.08 20.18
N VAL A 166 2.70 -4.16 21.14
CA VAL A 166 3.60 -4.21 22.27
C VAL A 166 3.48 -5.65 22.72
N LYS A 167 4.55 -6.43 22.56
CA LYS A 167 4.58 -7.81 23.04
C LYS A 167 4.38 -7.68 24.54
N ARG A 168 3.13 -7.73 24.98
CA ARG A 168 2.79 -7.93 26.38
C ARG A 168 3.39 -9.29 26.66
N GLU A 169 4.42 -9.31 27.50
CA GLU A 169 4.93 -10.55 28.04
C GLU A 169 3.72 -11.36 28.52
N LYS A 170 3.68 -12.62 28.10
CA LYS A 170 2.52 -13.52 28.13
C LYS A 170 1.68 -13.25 29.38
N GLU A 171 0.42 -12.84 29.20
CA GLU A 171 -0.53 -12.76 30.31
C GLU A 171 -0.50 -14.11 31.03
N GLU A 172 0.10 -14.13 32.21
CA GLU A 172 0.20 -15.36 32.98
C GLU A 172 -1.23 -15.83 33.27
N TRP A 173 -1.46 -17.14 33.22
CA TRP A 173 -2.81 -17.70 33.26
C TRP A 173 -3.62 -17.27 34.50
N TYR A 174 -2.93 -16.87 35.58
CA TYR A 174 -3.51 -16.42 36.83
C TYR A 174 -3.99 -14.96 36.81
N GLU A 175 -3.59 -14.13 35.84
CA GLU A 175 -4.03 -12.72 35.70
C GLU A 175 -5.53 -12.58 35.45
N ARG A 176 -6.16 -13.64 34.93
CA ARG A 176 -7.61 -13.69 34.77
C ARG A 176 -8.35 -13.62 36.12
N PHE A 177 -7.73 -14.08 37.21
CA PHE A 177 -8.30 -14.14 38.54
C PHE A 177 -7.89 -12.92 39.40
N ARG A 178 -8.35 -12.83 40.65
CA ARG A 178 -7.72 -11.94 41.63
C ARG A 178 -6.51 -12.67 42.16
N TRP A 179 -5.32 -12.09 42.06
CA TRP A 179 -4.11 -12.77 42.51
C TRP A 179 -3.17 -11.82 43.23
N PHE A 180 -2.34 -12.39 44.09
CA PHE A 180 -1.19 -11.70 44.68
C PHE A 180 -0.13 -12.75 45.08
N GLU A 181 1.10 -12.29 45.31
CA GLU A 181 2.17 -13.10 45.90
C GLU A 181 2.34 -12.72 47.37
N THR A 182 2.40 -13.70 48.27
CA THR A 182 2.67 -13.45 49.70
C THR A 182 4.12 -12.99 49.91
N SER A 183 4.43 -12.47 51.11
CA SER A 183 5.80 -12.13 51.50
C SER A 183 6.80 -13.29 51.34
N ASP A 184 6.32 -14.52 51.44
CA ASP A 184 7.12 -15.74 51.34
C ASP A 184 7.21 -16.29 49.90
N GLY A 185 6.64 -15.58 48.93
CA GLY A 185 6.67 -15.92 47.51
C GLY A 185 5.67 -17.01 47.09
N PHE A 186 4.56 -17.15 47.81
CA PHE A 186 3.48 -18.06 47.40
C PHE A 186 2.44 -17.33 46.54
N LEU A 187 2.10 -17.92 45.40
CA LEU A 187 1.04 -17.40 44.54
C LEU A 187 -0.33 -17.71 45.12
N VAL A 188 -1.14 -16.68 45.33
CA VAL A 188 -2.50 -16.79 45.87
C VAL A 188 -3.50 -16.33 44.81
N ILE A 189 -4.54 -17.11 44.60
CA ILE A 189 -5.53 -16.93 43.53
C ILE A 189 -6.94 -16.98 44.14
N GLY A 190 -7.77 -16.00 43.83
CA GLY A 190 -9.17 -15.90 44.25
C GLY A 190 -10.12 -15.65 43.08
N GLY A 191 -11.29 -16.29 43.10
CA GLY A 191 -12.32 -16.03 42.10
C GLY A 191 -13.00 -14.67 42.28
N LYS A 192 -13.42 -14.06 41.16
CA LYS A 192 -14.13 -12.78 41.12
C LYS A 192 -15.64 -12.93 41.34
N ASP A 193 -16.20 -14.08 40.96
CA ASP A 193 -17.63 -14.42 40.96
C ASP A 193 -17.82 -15.90 41.33
N ALA A 194 -19.05 -16.32 41.66
CA ALA A 194 -19.38 -17.71 42.03
C ALA A 194 -18.95 -18.74 40.97
N THR A 195 -19.12 -18.43 39.69
CA THR A 195 -18.68 -19.28 38.57
C THR A 195 -17.16 -19.38 38.48
N THR A 196 -16.45 -18.29 38.76
CA THR A 196 -14.98 -18.24 38.75
C THR A 196 -14.41 -18.96 39.98
N ASN A 197 -15.05 -18.86 41.15
CA ASN A 197 -14.70 -19.61 42.35
C ASN A 197 -14.70 -21.13 42.10
N GLU A 198 -15.76 -21.64 41.46
CA GLU A 198 -15.83 -23.07 41.12
C GLU A 198 -14.73 -23.49 40.15
N ILE A 199 -14.39 -22.65 39.17
CA ILE A 199 -13.32 -22.93 38.22
C ILE A 199 -11.96 -22.99 38.92
N VAL A 200 -11.68 -22.03 39.81
CA VAL A 200 -10.44 -21.95 40.59
C VAL A 200 -10.26 -23.23 41.42
N VAL A 201 -11.31 -23.66 42.14
CA VAL A 201 -11.28 -24.89 42.96
C VAL A 201 -11.19 -26.16 42.12
N LYS A 202 -11.98 -26.29 41.06
CA LYS A 202 -12.06 -27.55 40.29
C LYS A 202 -10.89 -27.77 39.33
N LYS A 203 -10.34 -26.70 38.75
CA LYS A 203 -9.30 -26.81 37.70
C LYS A 203 -7.90 -26.46 38.15
N TYR A 204 -7.77 -25.62 39.19
CA TYR A 204 -6.49 -25.03 39.57
C TYR A 204 -6.10 -25.33 41.02
N MET A 205 -6.82 -26.18 41.75
CA MET A 205 -6.41 -26.66 43.08
C MET A 205 -5.64 -27.98 42.97
N ASP A 206 -4.45 -28.06 43.58
CA ASP A 206 -3.70 -29.30 43.75
C ASP A 206 -3.84 -29.85 45.18
N VAL A 207 -3.51 -31.13 45.39
CA VAL A 207 -3.69 -31.84 46.68
C VAL A 207 -2.90 -31.21 47.84
N ASN A 208 -1.82 -30.49 47.53
CA ASN A 208 -0.91 -29.88 48.51
C ASN A 208 -1.09 -28.34 48.62
N ASP A 209 -2.19 -27.82 48.09
CA ASP A 209 -2.54 -26.40 48.16
C ASP A 209 -3.47 -26.10 49.32
N LEU A 210 -3.35 -24.89 49.87
CA LEU A 210 -4.24 -24.43 50.93
C LEU A 210 -5.49 -23.76 50.34
N PHE A 211 -6.64 -24.16 50.85
CA PHE A 211 -7.94 -23.61 50.47
C PHE A 211 -8.52 -22.76 51.61
N PHE A 212 -8.92 -21.54 51.28
CA PHE A 212 -9.55 -20.62 52.21
C PHE A 212 -10.95 -20.25 51.70
N HIS A 213 -11.92 -20.41 52.59
CA HIS A 213 -13.26 -19.87 52.44
C HIS A 213 -13.62 -19.08 53.68
N THR A 214 -14.37 -18.00 53.52
CA THR A 214 -15.00 -17.34 54.67
C THR A 214 -16.38 -17.96 54.92
N GLN A 215 -16.95 -17.72 56.09
CA GLN A 215 -18.23 -18.30 56.51
C GLN A 215 -19.46 -17.52 55.99
N ALA A 216 -19.24 -16.50 55.15
CA ALA A 216 -20.27 -15.62 54.63
C ALA A 216 -20.79 -16.06 53.25
N GLU A 217 -22.09 -15.84 52.99
CA GLU A 217 -22.69 -16.06 51.67
C GLU A 217 -22.06 -15.14 50.61
N GLY A 218 -21.64 -15.73 49.49
CA GLY A 218 -20.99 -15.01 48.39
C GLY A 218 -19.49 -14.75 48.58
N ALA A 219 -18.85 -15.38 49.56
CA ALA A 219 -17.42 -15.24 49.78
C ALA A 219 -16.56 -15.73 48.60
N PRO A 220 -15.43 -15.06 48.31
CA PRO A 220 -14.47 -15.54 47.31
C PRO A 220 -13.82 -16.85 47.80
N ALA A 221 -13.68 -17.80 46.88
CA ALA A 221 -12.87 -18.99 47.10
C ALA A 221 -11.41 -18.63 46.79
N VAL A 222 -10.52 -18.75 47.78
CA VAL A 222 -9.10 -18.39 47.64
C VAL A 222 -8.23 -19.64 47.80
N ILE A 223 -7.28 -19.82 46.90
CA ILE A 223 -6.31 -20.92 46.89
C ILE A 223 -4.91 -20.33 46.98
N ALA A 224 -4.09 -20.87 47.87
CA ALA A 224 -2.66 -20.57 47.91
C ALA A 224 -1.87 -21.77 47.37
N LYS A 225 -1.06 -21.52 46.34
CA LYS A 225 -0.16 -22.50 45.72
C LYS A 225 1.06 -22.72 46.59
N THR A 226 0.96 -23.66 47.52
CA THR A 226 1.99 -23.92 48.55
C THR A 226 2.88 -25.10 48.21
N ALA A 227 2.48 -25.93 47.22
CA ALA A 227 3.25 -27.09 46.74
C ALA A 227 3.80 -27.99 47.86
N GLY A 228 3.11 -28.03 49.01
CA GLY A 228 3.49 -28.83 50.19
C GLY A 228 4.57 -28.22 51.11
N LYS A 229 4.88 -26.92 50.99
CA LYS A 229 5.76 -26.22 51.94
C LYS A 229 4.99 -25.68 53.14
N ASP A 230 5.63 -25.67 54.30
CA ASP A 230 5.08 -25.06 55.52
C ASP A 230 4.88 -23.55 55.32
N VAL A 231 3.67 -23.08 55.63
CA VAL A 231 3.29 -21.67 55.52
C VAL A 231 3.41 -21.03 56.89
N PHE A 232 4.19 -19.94 56.97
CA PHE A 232 4.33 -19.18 58.20
C PHE A 232 3.04 -18.41 58.54
N ASP A 233 2.82 -18.15 59.84
CA ASP A 233 1.64 -17.43 60.34
C ASP A 233 1.44 -16.04 59.69
N ALA A 234 2.51 -15.41 59.23
CA ALA A 234 2.45 -14.13 58.50
C ALA A 234 1.74 -14.30 57.14
N SER A 235 2.18 -15.23 56.31
CA SER A 235 1.53 -15.55 55.02
C SER A 235 0.09 -16.02 55.21
N LEU A 236 -0.20 -16.81 56.25
CA LEU A 236 -1.57 -17.22 56.58
C LEU A 236 -2.49 -16.02 56.87
N ARG A 237 -1.99 -15.00 57.58
CA ARG A 237 -2.74 -13.77 57.84
C ARG A 237 -2.96 -12.94 56.59
N GLU A 238 -1.96 -12.85 55.71
CA GLU A 238 -2.08 -12.14 54.43
C GLU A 238 -3.15 -12.79 53.54
N ILE A 239 -3.16 -14.12 53.44
CA ILE A 239 -4.17 -14.86 52.68
C ILE A 239 -5.57 -14.68 53.30
N ALA A 240 -5.68 -14.73 54.64
CA ALA A 240 -6.94 -14.51 55.33
C ALA A 240 -7.46 -13.08 55.14
N GLN A 241 -6.58 -12.07 55.19
CA GLN A 241 -6.93 -10.67 54.93
C GLN A 241 -7.39 -10.48 53.48
N PHE A 242 -6.73 -11.13 52.53
CA PHE A 242 -7.14 -11.13 51.13
C PHE A 242 -8.54 -11.75 50.96
N ALA A 243 -8.79 -12.94 51.52
CA ALA A 243 -10.11 -13.58 51.47
C ALA A 243 -11.21 -12.72 52.13
N ALA A 244 -10.90 -12.08 53.26
CA ALA A 244 -11.82 -11.20 53.97
C ALA A 244 -12.13 -9.91 53.18
N SER A 245 -11.10 -9.28 52.60
CA SER A 245 -11.21 -8.00 51.88
C SER A 245 -12.18 -8.03 50.69
N TYR A 246 -12.39 -9.21 50.12
CA TYR A 246 -13.26 -9.42 48.95
C TYR A 246 -14.55 -10.17 49.30
N SER A 247 -14.83 -10.39 50.59
CA SER A 247 -16.12 -10.90 51.06
C SER A 247 -17.08 -9.76 51.38
N ASN A 248 -18.40 -9.99 51.26
CA ASN A 248 -19.44 -8.99 51.59
C ASN A 248 -19.42 -8.52 53.07
N LEU A 249 -18.51 -9.06 53.90
CA LEU A 249 -18.30 -8.66 55.30
C LEU A 249 -17.61 -7.30 55.47
N LEU A 250 -17.04 -6.69 54.42
CA LEU A 250 -16.41 -5.38 54.54
C LEU A 250 -17.39 -4.24 54.88
N ASN A 251 -18.71 -4.46 54.70
CA ASN A 251 -19.74 -3.50 55.10
C ASN A 251 -20.11 -3.56 56.59
N TYR A 252 -19.60 -4.52 57.37
CA TYR A 252 -19.97 -4.70 58.79
C TYR A 252 -18.83 -4.46 59.80
N PHE A 253 -17.63 -4.09 59.36
CA PHE A 253 -16.48 -3.82 60.25
C PHE A 253 -15.87 -2.42 60.07
N ILE A 254 -16.70 -1.41 59.78
CA ILE A 254 -16.37 0.01 59.97
C ILE A 254 -17.52 0.68 60.75
N CYS A 255 -17.63 0.36 62.04
CA CYS A 255 -18.10 1.25 63.13
C CYS A 255 -18.34 0.42 64.40
N SER A 256 -17.33 0.37 65.27
CA SER A 256 -17.36 0.63 66.73
C SER A 256 -16.03 0.17 67.33
#